data_AF-A0A293LHX1-F1
#
_entry.id   AF-A0A293LHX1-F1
#
_cell.length_a   1.000
_cell.length_b   1.000
_cell.length_c   1.000
_cell.angle_alpha   90.00
_cell.angle_beta   90.00
_cell.angle_gamma   90.00
#
_symmetry.space_group_name_H-M   'P 1'
#
loop_
_entity.id
_entity.type
_entity.pdbx_description
1 polymer ?
#
loop_
_entity_poly.entity_id
_entity_poly.type
_entity_poly.pdbx_seq_one_letter_code
_entity_poly.pdbx_strand_id
1 'polypeptide(L)'
;MTSQSVTQTVTKTVPKRVPMQIVWRNVILMGALHLTSIYGFYLIFTEAMWQTILAAYIMYTLSGLGITAGSHRLWAHRSYKAKLPYRIMMMILQSMAFQNDIFDWARDHRVHHKFSETPADPHDATRGFF
;
A
#
# COMPACT_ATOMS: atom_id res chain seq x y z
N MET A 1 -27.74 42.78 -32.14
CA MET A 1 -27.67 41.41 -31.60
C MET A 1 -26.26 41.20 -31.06
N THR A 2 -26.01 41.55 -29.81
CA THR A 2 -24.70 41.43 -29.17
C THR A 2 -24.78 40.27 -28.18
N SER A 3 -24.22 39.12 -28.57
CA SER A 3 -24.07 37.95 -27.71
C SER A 3 -23.04 38.27 -26.62
N GLN A 4 -23.49 38.44 -25.39
CA GLN A 4 -22.59 38.52 -24.23
C GLN A 4 -22.27 37.10 -23.78
N SER A 5 -21.04 36.66 -24.00
CA SER A 5 -20.52 35.40 -23.47
C SER A 5 -20.35 35.53 -21.96
N VAL A 6 -21.24 34.92 -21.20
CA VAL A 6 -21.14 34.81 -19.74
C VAL A 6 -20.01 33.83 -19.41
N THR A 7 -18.82 34.36 -19.12
CA THR A 7 -17.71 33.59 -18.56
C THR A 7 -18.08 33.22 -17.12
N GLN A 8 -18.62 32.02 -16.91
CA GLN A 8 -18.85 31.48 -15.56
C GLN A 8 -17.49 31.15 -14.94
N THR A 9 -17.03 32.01 -14.03
CA THR A 9 -15.86 31.75 -13.20
C THR A 9 -16.25 30.67 -12.19
N VAL A 10 -15.96 29.41 -12.50
CA VAL A 10 -16.12 28.31 -11.54
C VAL A 10 -15.05 28.49 -10.46
N THR A 11 -15.43 29.13 -9.35
CA THR A 11 -14.58 29.25 -8.17
C THR A 11 -14.39 27.85 -7.59
N LYS A 12 -13.24 27.21 -7.87
CA LYS A 12 -12.86 25.95 -7.22
C LYS A 12 -12.66 26.24 -5.73
N THR A 13 -13.66 25.94 -4.91
CA THR A 13 -13.53 25.96 -3.46
C THR A 13 -12.50 24.92 -3.04
N VAL A 14 -11.38 25.35 -2.46
CA VAL A 14 -10.38 24.44 -1.90
C VAL A 14 -11.05 23.67 -0.75
N PRO A 15 -11.15 22.33 -0.82
CA PRO A 15 -11.78 21.56 0.24
C PRO A 15 -11.04 21.75 1.56
N LYS A 16 -11.78 22.10 2.62
CA LYS A 16 -11.23 22.31 3.96
C LYS A 16 -10.64 20.99 4.47
N ARG A 17 -9.35 20.99 4.81
CA ARG A 17 -8.67 19.80 5.35
C ARG A 17 -9.30 19.42 6.69
N VAL A 18 -9.77 18.18 6.81
CA VAL A 18 -10.23 17.61 8.08
C VAL A 18 -9.03 17.37 9.00
N PRO A 19 -9.13 17.67 10.31
CA PRO A 19 -8.05 17.37 11.25
C PRO A 19 -7.80 15.86 11.29
N MET A 20 -6.52 15.47 11.29
CA MET A 20 -6.11 14.07 11.30
C MET A 20 -6.52 13.41 12.63
N GLN A 21 -7.18 12.26 12.54
CA GLN A 21 -7.48 11.42 13.70
C GLN A 21 -6.43 10.33 13.83
N ILE A 22 -5.65 10.37 14.91
CA ILE A 22 -4.57 9.42 15.14
C ILE A 22 -5.15 8.11 15.69
N VAL A 23 -4.88 7.01 14.99
CA VAL A 23 -5.24 5.66 15.44
C VAL A 23 -4.08 5.09 16.26
N TRP A 24 -4.05 5.38 17.56
CA TRP A 24 -2.95 5.02 18.46
C TRP A 24 -2.60 3.53 18.49
N ARG A 25 -3.59 2.64 18.30
CA ARG A 25 -3.33 1.20 18.16
C ARG A 25 -2.33 0.91 17.05
N ASN A 26 -2.51 1.52 15.88
CA ASN A 26 -1.64 1.31 14.73
C ASN A 26 -0.26 1.93 14.98
N VAL A 27 -0.20 3.10 15.62
CA VAL A 27 1.06 3.75 16.00
C VAL A 27 1.90 2.84 16.91
N ILE A 28 1.29 2.27 17.95
CA ILE A 28 1.97 1.39 18.89
C ILE A 28 2.45 0.11 18.21
N LEU A 29 1.59 -0.55 17.42
CA LEU A 29 1.95 -1.79 16.73
C LEU A 29 3.05 -1.56 15.69
N MET A 30 2.99 -0.46 14.94
CA MET A 30 4.00 -0.13 13.94
C MET A 30 5.33 0.27 14.60
N GLY A 31 5.29 1.02 15.71
CA GLY A 31 6.48 1.32 16.51
C GLY A 31 7.13 0.05 17.05
N ALA A 32 6.35 -0.86 17.64
CA ALA A 32 6.85 -2.14 18.13
C ALA A 32 7.48 -2.99 17.02
N LEU A 33 6.85 -3.07 15.84
CA LEU A 33 7.38 -3.79 14.68
C LEU A 33 8.75 -3.26 14.24
N HIS A 34 8.94 -1.95 14.19
CA HIS A 34 10.22 -1.36 13.77
C HIS A 34 11.30 -1.53 14.84
N LEU A 35 10.95 -1.42 16.13
CA LEU A 35 11.89 -1.68 17.23
C LEU A 35 12.36 -3.14 17.24
N THR A 36 11.46 -4.11 17.04
CA THR A 36 11.85 -5.52 16.95
C THR A 36 12.63 -5.82 15.67
N SER A 37 12.36 -5.11 14.57
CA SER A 37 13.15 -5.22 13.33
C SER A 37 14.59 -4.73 13.53
N ILE A 38 14.81 -3.63 14.25
CA ILE A 38 16.16 -3.15 14.60
C ILE A 38 16.91 -4.20 15.44
N TYR A 39 16.24 -4.79 16.43
CA TYR A 39 16.83 -5.88 17.22
C TYR A 39 17.12 -7.12 16.37
N GLY A 40 16.22 -7.49 15.46
CA GLY A 40 16.43 -8.56 14.51
C GLY A 40 17.65 -8.31 13.62
N PHE A 41 17.86 -7.07 13.16
CA PHE A 41 19.03 -6.70 12.38
C PHE A 41 20.34 -6.89 13.16
N TYR A 42 20.36 -6.56 14.45
CA TYR A 42 21.51 -6.88 15.32
C TYR A 42 21.77 -8.39 15.37
N LEU A 43 20.71 -9.21 15.55
CA LEU A 43 20.82 -10.66 15.63
C LEU A 43 21.37 -11.31 14.35
N ILE A 44 21.18 -10.69 13.18
CA ILE A 44 21.76 -11.16 11.91
C ILE A 44 23.29 -11.30 12.02
N PHE A 45 23.95 -10.41 12.76
CA PHE A 45 25.41 -10.38 12.84
C PHE A 45 25.98 -11.10 14.06
N THR A 46 25.16 -11.37 15.08
CA THR A 46 25.64 -11.95 16.34
C THR A 46 25.24 -13.40 16.54
N GLU A 47 24.00 -13.77 16.20
CA GLU A 47 23.42 -15.07 16.60
C GLU A 47 22.81 -15.86 15.42
N ALA A 48 22.35 -15.20 14.36
CA ALA A 48 21.56 -15.83 13.33
C ALA A 48 22.39 -16.84 12.50
N MET A 49 21.84 -18.05 12.33
CA MET A 49 22.39 -19.02 11.40
C MET A 49 22.15 -18.54 9.95
N TRP A 50 23.08 -18.86 9.05
CA TRP A 50 22.95 -18.48 7.64
C TRP A 50 21.68 -19.04 6.98
N GLN A 51 21.17 -20.19 7.43
CA GLN A 51 19.90 -20.76 6.97
C GLN A 51 18.70 -19.88 7.33
N THR A 52 18.71 -19.26 8.52
CA THR A 52 17.65 -18.34 8.96
C THR A 52 17.65 -17.09 8.09
N ILE A 53 18.84 -16.55 7.80
CA ILE A 53 19.01 -15.39 6.92
C ILE A 53 18.50 -15.70 5.51
N LEU A 54 18.89 -16.87 4.97
CA LEU A 54 18.44 -17.33 3.66
C LEU A 54 16.91 -17.51 3.62
N ALA A 55 16.34 -18.14 4.64
CA ALA A 55 14.89 -18.32 4.74
C ALA A 55 14.16 -16.98 4.80
N ALA A 56 14.65 -16.02 5.59
CA ALA A 56 14.09 -14.67 5.67
C ALA A 56 14.14 -13.96 4.30
N TYR A 57 15.24 -14.07 3.56
CA TYR A 57 15.38 -13.50 2.22
C TYR A 57 14.43 -14.13 1.20
N ILE A 58 14.26 -15.46 1.24
CA ILE A 58 13.29 -16.18 0.40
C ILE A 58 11.87 -15.72 0.71
N MET A 59 11.49 -15.66 2.00
CA MET A 59 10.18 -15.20 2.42
C MET A 59 9.90 -13.74 2.01
N TYR A 60 10.89 -12.86 2.17
CA TYR A 60 10.81 -11.47 1.70
C TYR A 60 10.51 -11.41 0.20
N THR A 61 11.28 -12.14 -0.60
CA THR A 61 11.11 -12.15 -2.06
C THR A 61 9.75 -12.70 -2.47
N LEU A 62 9.31 -13.81 -1.88
CA LEU A 62 8.02 -14.43 -2.15
C LEU A 62 6.85 -13.51 -1.74
N SER A 63 6.94 -12.85 -0.58
CA SER A 63 5.93 -11.89 -0.14
C SER A 63 5.82 -10.68 -1.09
N GLY A 64 6.95 -10.16 -1.56
CA GLY A 64 7.01 -9.09 -2.56
C GLY A 64 6.39 -9.50 -3.90
N LEU A 65 6.55 -10.76 -4.32
CA LEU A 65 5.86 -11.30 -5.49
C LEU A 65 4.34 -11.37 -5.29
N GLY A 66 3.88 -11.75 -4.09
CA GLY A 66 2.46 -11.72 -3.71
C GLY A 66 1.82 -10.35 -3.91
N ILE A 67 2.52 -9.28 -3.50
CA ILE A 67 2.07 -7.89 -3.71
C ILE A 67 2.13 -7.52 -5.19
N THR A 68 3.30 -7.63 -5.80
CA THR A 68 3.57 -7.05 -7.13
C THR A 68 2.89 -7.82 -8.25
N ALA A 69 3.02 -9.15 -8.29
CA ALA A 69 2.38 -9.98 -9.30
C ALA A 69 0.90 -10.22 -8.94
N GLY A 70 0.59 -10.42 -7.66
CA GLY A 70 -0.77 -10.64 -7.17
C GLY A 70 -1.56 -9.34 -7.01
N SER A 71 -1.56 -8.76 -5.81
CA SER A 71 -2.45 -7.65 -5.41
C SER A 71 -2.45 -6.50 -6.40
N HIS A 72 -1.27 -6.11 -6.85
CA HIS A 72 -1.06 -5.04 -7.80
C HIS A 72 -1.50 -5.39 -9.22
N ARG A 73 -0.78 -6.29 -9.91
CA ARG A 73 -1.01 -6.53 -11.34
C ARG A 73 -2.22 -7.42 -11.64
N LEU A 74 -2.44 -8.48 -10.87
CA LEU A 74 -3.53 -9.44 -11.11
C LEU A 74 -4.87 -8.92 -10.62
N TRP A 75 -4.94 -8.40 -9.39
CA TRP A 75 -6.21 -8.03 -8.77
C TRP A 75 -6.56 -6.55 -8.94
N ALA A 76 -5.62 -5.62 -8.70
CA ALA A 76 -5.91 -4.19 -8.82
C ALA A 76 -5.99 -3.74 -10.29
N HIS A 77 -4.97 -4.03 -11.11
CA HIS A 77 -4.91 -3.58 -12.52
C HIS A 77 -5.47 -4.55 -13.56
N ARG A 78 -5.72 -5.82 -13.20
CA ARG A 78 -6.20 -6.84 -14.15
C ARG A 78 -5.32 -6.97 -15.40
N SER A 79 -4.01 -6.78 -15.27
CA SER A 79 -3.06 -6.75 -16.40
C SER A 79 -2.90 -8.11 -17.09
N TYR A 80 -3.29 -9.20 -16.43
CA TYR A 80 -3.27 -10.56 -16.99
C TYR A 80 -4.34 -11.44 -16.35
N LYS A 81 -4.62 -12.58 -16.98
CA LYS A 81 -5.52 -13.63 -16.47
C LYS A 81 -4.71 -14.79 -15.93
N ALA A 82 -5.09 -15.31 -14.77
CA ALA A 82 -4.45 -16.46 -14.14
C ALA A 82 -5.45 -17.58 -13.85
N LYS A 83 -5.02 -18.82 -14.02
CA LYS A 83 -5.78 -20.01 -13.60
C LYS A 83 -5.78 -20.15 -12.08
N LEU A 84 -6.73 -20.92 -11.54
CA LEU A 84 -6.95 -21.06 -10.11
C LEU A 84 -5.69 -21.44 -9.29
N PRO A 85 -4.82 -22.38 -9.71
CA PRO A 85 -3.63 -22.74 -8.93
C PRO A 85 -2.69 -21.55 -8.71
N TYR A 86 -2.45 -20.76 -9.76
CA TYR A 86 -1.61 -19.57 -9.66
C TYR A 86 -2.26 -18.49 -8.80
N ARG A 87 -3.59 -18.32 -8.90
CA ARG A 87 -4.33 -17.39 -8.03
C ARG A 87 -4.18 -17.78 -6.56
N ILE A 88 -4.34 -19.05 -6.22
CA ILE A 88 -4.16 -19.56 -4.85
C ILE A 88 -2.73 -19.31 -4.37
N MET A 89 -1.72 -19.61 -5.21
CA MET A 89 -0.33 -19.34 -4.88
C MET A 89 -0.10 -17.86 -4.56
N MET A 90 -0.57 -16.95 -5.42
CA MET A 90 -0.46 -15.50 -5.16
C MET A 90 -1.22 -15.06 -3.90
N MET A 91 -2.35 -15.69 -3.58
CA MET A 91 -3.11 -15.38 -2.34
C MET A 91 -2.30 -15.73 -1.10
N ILE A 92 -1.64 -16.90 -1.09
CA ILE A 92 -0.78 -17.32 0.02
C ILE A 92 0.41 -16.36 0.15
N LEU A 93 1.07 -16.04 -0.96
CA LEU A 93 2.22 -15.13 -0.96
C LEU A 93 1.87 -13.71 -0.50
N GLN A 94 0.71 -13.17 -0.91
CA GLN A 94 0.22 -11.87 -0.41
C GLN A 94 -0.03 -11.92 1.10
N SER A 95 -0.63 -12.99 1.61
CA SER A 95 -0.91 -13.12 3.04
C SER A 95 0.36 -13.07 3.89
N MET A 96 1.49 -13.57 3.37
CA MET A 96 2.80 -13.44 4.02
C MET A 96 3.28 -11.99 4.12
N ALA A 97 2.85 -11.11 3.21
CA ALA A 97 3.31 -9.73 3.14
C ALA A 97 2.63 -8.80 4.15
N PHE A 98 1.51 -9.22 4.75
CA PHE A 98 0.81 -8.50 5.80
C PHE A 98 0.42 -7.04 5.44
N GLN A 99 0.00 -6.81 4.20
CA GLN A 99 -0.47 -5.50 3.71
C GLN A 99 -2.00 -5.48 3.50
N ASN A 100 -2.76 -5.84 4.52
CA ASN A 100 -4.21 -6.09 4.43
C ASN A 100 -4.58 -7.21 3.45
N ASP A 101 -5.87 -7.54 3.39
CA ASP A 101 -6.38 -8.51 2.43
C ASP A 101 -6.42 -7.92 1.00
N ILE A 102 -6.55 -8.83 0.02
CA ILE A 102 -6.49 -8.50 -1.41
C ILE A 102 -7.59 -7.51 -1.82
N PHE A 103 -8.77 -7.58 -1.20
CA PHE A 103 -9.88 -6.71 -1.59
C PHE A 103 -9.62 -5.28 -1.14
N ASP A 104 -9.26 -5.08 0.13
CA ASP A 104 -8.94 -3.77 0.67
C ASP A 104 -7.74 -3.15 -0.04
N TRP A 105 -6.66 -3.91 -0.25
CA TRP A 105 -5.49 -3.44 -0.97
C TRP A 105 -5.84 -3.01 -2.40
N ALA A 106 -6.60 -3.83 -3.15
CA ALA A 106 -6.97 -3.51 -4.52
C ALA A 106 -7.96 -2.34 -4.62
N ARG A 107 -8.84 -2.16 -3.64
CA ARG A 107 -9.72 -1.00 -3.55
C ARG A 107 -8.88 0.26 -3.39
N ASP A 108 -8.03 0.30 -2.37
CA ASP A 108 -7.25 1.49 -2.01
C ASP A 108 -6.28 1.85 -3.14
N HIS A 109 -5.65 0.87 -3.76
CA HIS A 109 -4.77 1.07 -4.93
C HIS A 109 -5.49 1.68 -6.13
N ARG A 110 -6.73 1.24 -6.43
CA ARG A 110 -7.53 1.84 -7.51
C ARG A 110 -7.99 3.25 -7.18
N VAL A 111 -8.30 3.53 -5.91
CA VAL A 111 -8.64 4.88 -5.44
C VAL A 111 -7.41 5.79 -5.58
N HIS A 112 -6.25 5.33 -5.14
CA HIS A 112 -4.96 6.03 -5.32
C HIS A 112 -4.72 6.40 -6.78
N HIS A 113 -4.82 5.45 -7.72
CA HIS A 113 -4.63 5.76 -9.14
C HIS A 113 -5.69 6.71 -9.71
N LYS A 114 -6.96 6.59 -9.29
CA LYS A 114 -8.05 7.40 -9.85
C LYS A 114 -8.05 8.84 -9.33
N PHE A 115 -7.63 9.03 -8.08
CA PHE A 115 -7.73 10.28 -7.35
C PHE A 115 -6.38 10.75 -6.80
N SER A 116 -5.28 10.36 -7.43
CA SER A 116 -3.92 10.70 -7.05
C SER A 116 -3.77 12.19 -6.75
N GLU A 117 -3.05 12.51 -5.69
CA GLU A 117 -2.78 13.89 -5.26
C GLU A 117 -4.05 14.72 -4.93
N THR A 118 -5.11 14.03 -4.52
CA THR A 118 -6.32 14.67 -3.99
C THR A 118 -6.62 14.16 -2.58
N PRO A 119 -7.48 14.86 -1.80
CA PRO A 119 -7.87 14.38 -0.48
C PRO A 119 -8.57 13.01 -0.45
N ALA A 120 -9.00 12.49 -1.61
CA ALA A 120 -9.60 11.16 -1.74
C ALA A 120 -8.55 10.05 -1.93
N ASP A 121 -7.29 10.40 -2.20
CA ASP A 121 -6.17 9.45 -2.25
C ASP A 121 -5.85 8.94 -0.83
N PRO A 122 -5.89 7.62 -0.57
CA PRO A 122 -5.51 7.07 0.74
C PRO A 122 -4.05 7.37 1.12
N HIS A 123 -3.19 7.67 0.13
CA HIS A 123 -1.77 7.99 0.31
C HIS A 123 -1.42 9.34 -0.33
N ASP A 124 -2.30 10.34 -0.17
CA ASP A 124 -2.15 11.71 -0.67
C ASP A 124 -0.77 12.32 -0.38
N ALA A 125 0.12 12.29 -1.39
CA ALA A 125 1.49 12.79 -1.30
C ALA A 125 1.58 14.31 -1.08
N THR A 126 0.49 15.06 -1.29
CA THR A 126 0.45 16.52 -1.04
C THR A 126 0.44 16.87 0.44
N ARG A 127 0.37 15.86 1.32
CA ARG A 127 0.47 16.01 2.79
C ARG A 127 1.91 16.02 3.29
N GLY A 128 2.87 15.63 2.46
CA GLY A 128 4.28 15.53 2.81
C GLY A 128 4.78 14.08 2.76
N PHE A 129 5.98 13.88 3.28
CA PHE A 129 6.64 12.56 3.28
C PHE A 129 6.06 11.60 4.34
N PHE A 130 5.61 12.13 5.48
CA PHE A 130 4.98 11.40 6.60
C PHE A 130 3.48 11.73 6.66
#